data_AF-A0A8J6ESM8-F1
#
_entry.id   AF-A0A8J6ESM8-F1
#
_cell.length_a   1.000
_cell.length_b   1.000
_cell.length_c   1.000
_cell.angle_alpha   90.00
_cell.angle_beta   90.00
_cell.angle_gamma   90.00
#
_symmetry.space_group_name_H-M   'P 1'
#
loop_
_entity.id
_entity.type
_entity.pdbx_description
1 polymer ?
#
loop_
_entity_poly.entity_id
_entity_poly.type
_entity_poly.pdbx_seq_one_letter_code
_entity_poly.pdbx_strand_id
1 'polypeptide(L)'
;MLLHLLSLLFQYAYAFNLESQNPTTFSGPRESYFGFSFDFYEPGDKGLSIAVGAPRYNTSQPGVTSGGGIFLCPWQLGRNDCSIVPFDQTGAVI
;
A
#
# COMPACT_ATOMS: atom_id res chain seq x y z
N MET A 1 20.30 -3.03 37.59
CA MET A 1 19.14 -3.95 37.52
C MET A 1 17.81 -3.23 37.39
N LEU A 2 17.44 -2.30 38.29
CA LEU A 2 16.14 -1.60 38.23
C LEU A 2 15.90 -0.82 36.92
N LEU A 3 16.95 -0.19 36.38
CA LEU A 3 16.89 0.55 35.10
C LEU A 3 16.64 -0.37 33.88
N HIS A 4 17.12 -1.61 33.92
CA HIS A 4 16.87 -2.61 32.86
C HIS A 4 15.46 -3.19 32.94
N LEU A 5 14.86 -3.24 34.13
CA LEU A 5 13.46 -3.60 34.33
C LEU A 5 12.52 -2.53 33.73
N LEU A 6 12.89 -1.25 33.83
CA LEU A 6 12.14 -0.14 33.27
C LEU A 6 12.12 -0.16 31.72
N SER A 7 13.23 -0.54 31.08
CA SER A 7 13.31 -0.70 29.62
C SER A 7 12.43 -1.85 29.10
N LEU A 8 12.25 -2.92 29.88
CA LEU A 8 11.34 -4.02 29.54
C LEU A 8 9.87 -3.59 29.61
N LEU A 9 9.51 -2.68 30.52
CA LEU A 9 8.16 -2.12 30.62
C LEU A 9 7.83 -1.17 29.45
N PHE A 10 8.83 -0.44 28.92
CA PHE A 10 8.66 0.45 27.77
C PHE A 10 8.44 -0.29 26.44
N GLN A 11 8.87 -1.55 26.30
CA GLN A 11 8.64 -2.34 25.08
C GLN A 11 7.16 -2.70 24.85
N TYR A 12 6.33 -2.61 25.88
CA TYR A 12 4.88 -2.88 25.79
C TYR A 12 4.05 -1.66 25.37
N ALA A 13 4.66 -0.49 25.19
CA ALA A 13 3.95 0.73 24.78
C ALA A 13 3.86 0.91 23.25
N TYR A 14 4.50 0.05 22.45
CA TYR A 14 4.44 0.18 21.00
C TYR A 14 3.14 -0.41 20.47
N ALA A 15 2.37 0.41 19.74
CA ALA A 15 1.17 -0.02 19.01
C ALA A 15 0.03 -0.63 19.89
N PHE A 16 -0.11 -0.19 21.13
CA PHE A 16 -1.12 -0.72 22.06
C PHE A 16 -2.57 -0.57 21.58
N ASN A 17 -2.83 0.34 20.63
CA ASN A 17 -4.14 0.63 20.07
C ASN A 17 -4.29 0.25 18.59
N LEU A 18 -3.37 -0.56 18.03
CA LEU A 18 -3.56 -1.13 16.69
C LEU A 18 -4.49 -2.35 16.76
N GLU A 19 -5.54 -2.34 15.95
CA GLU A 19 -6.43 -3.49 15.76
C GLU A 19 -5.69 -4.60 15.00
N SER A 20 -5.36 -5.69 15.70
CA SER A 20 -4.54 -6.79 15.15
C SER A 20 -5.35 -8.04 14.80
N GLN A 21 -6.58 -8.19 15.31
CA GLN A 21 -7.40 -9.37 15.06
C GLN A 21 -8.13 -9.29 13.72
N ASN A 22 -8.52 -8.08 13.30
CA ASN A 22 -9.22 -7.85 12.05
C ASN A 22 -8.65 -6.66 11.24
N PRO A 23 -7.42 -6.79 10.71
CA PRO A 23 -6.83 -5.74 9.89
C PRO A 23 -7.51 -5.66 8.51
N THR A 24 -7.61 -4.47 7.94
CA THR A 24 -7.90 -4.31 6.52
C THR A 24 -6.72 -4.85 5.71
N THR A 25 -6.99 -5.77 4.80
CA THR A 25 -5.97 -6.37 3.93
C THR A 25 -6.22 -5.99 2.48
N PHE A 26 -5.17 -5.50 1.82
CA PHE A 26 -5.16 -5.29 0.38
C PHE A 26 -4.20 -6.28 -0.25
N SER A 27 -4.56 -6.77 -1.42
CA SER A 27 -3.74 -7.71 -2.19
C SER A 27 -3.72 -7.29 -3.64
N GLY A 28 -2.59 -7.50 -4.30
CA GLY A 28 -2.41 -7.18 -5.71
C GLY A 28 -2.04 -8.40 -6.55
N PRO A 29 -1.70 -8.18 -7.83
CA PRO A 29 -1.28 -9.23 -8.75
C PRO A 29 -0.04 -9.98 -8.24
N ARG A 30 0.02 -11.29 -8.47
CA ARG A 30 1.16 -12.13 -8.07
C ARG A 30 2.45 -11.65 -8.75
N GLU A 31 3.58 -11.80 -8.05
CA GLU A 31 4.94 -11.41 -8.51
C GLU A 31 5.14 -9.93 -8.88
N SER A 32 4.12 -9.08 -8.69
CA SER A 32 4.19 -7.64 -8.99
C SER A 32 4.93 -6.81 -7.93
N TYR A 33 5.25 -7.44 -6.79
CA TYR A 33 5.77 -6.79 -5.58
C TYR A 33 4.82 -5.70 -5.05
N PHE A 34 3.51 -5.94 -5.17
CA PHE A 34 2.48 -5.10 -4.55
C PHE A 34 2.75 -4.92 -3.06
N GLY A 35 2.81 -3.67 -2.61
CA GLY A 35 3.17 -3.32 -1.22
C GLY A 35 4.64 -2.95 -1.05
N PHE A 36 5.43 -2.87 -2.13
CA PHE A 36 6.82 -2.40 -2.07
C PHE A 36 6.94 -0.97 -1.53
N SER A 37 5.96 -0.12 -1.85
CA SER A 37 5.78 1.22 -1.28
C SER A 37 4.29 1.50 -1.13
N PHE A 38 3.93 2.40 -0.22
CA PHE A 38 2.56 2.87 -0.08
C PHE A 38 2.51 4.29 0.49
N ASP A 39 1.38 4.97 0.28
CA ASP A 39 1.08 6.27 0.88
C ASP A 39 -0.45 6.46 1.04
N PHE A 40 -0.85 7.47 1.81
CA PHE A 40 -2.24 7.87 1.95
C PHE A 40 -2.65 8.82 0.83
N TYR A 41 -3.84 8.62 0.28
CA TYR A 41 -4.41 9.47 -0.76
C TYR A 41 -5.81 9.92 -0.38
N GLU A 42 -6.00 11.22 -0.15
CA GLU A 42 -7.28 11.81 0.24
C GLU A 42 -7.66 12.96 -0.69
N PRO A 43 -8.35 12.67 -1.81
CA PRO A 43 -8.79 13.70 -2.74
C PRO A 43 -10.09 14.36 -2.26
N GLY A 44 -9.95 15.41 -1.43
CA GLY A 44 -11.06 16.22 -0.94
C GLY A 44 -12.17 15.36 -0.33
N ASP A 45 -13.42 15.56 -0.77
CA ASP A 45 -14.59 14.91 -0.19
C ASP A 45 -14.82 13.45 -0.66
N LYS A 46 -13.88 12.85 -1.39
CA LYS A 46 -14.05 11.50 -1.99
C LYS A 46 -13.62 10.35 -1.08
N GLY A 47 -13.18 10.65 0.14
CA GLY A 47 -12.74 9.67 1.13
C GLY A 47 -11.30 9.20 0.93
N LEU A 48 -10.78 8.52 1.96
CA LEU A 48 -9.40 8.03 2.03
C LEU A 48 -9.21 6.80 1.15
N SER A 49 -8.09 6.76 0.43
CA SER A 49 -7.56 5.57 -0.23
C SER A 49 -6.10 5.35 0.18
N ILE A 50 -5.65 4.11 0.09
CA ILE A 50 -4.24 3.77 0.20
C ILE A 50 -3.69 3.61 -1.21
N ALA A 51 -2.68 4.40 -1.57
CA ALA A 51 -1.93 4.23 -2.82
C ALA A 51 -0.84 3.18 -2.57
N VAL A 52 -0.79 2.14 -3.39
CA VAL A 52 0.16 1.02 -3.22
C VAL A 52 0.98 0.82 -4.50
N GLY A 53 2.29 0.86 -4.36
CA GLY A 53 3.25 0.59 -5.43
C GLY A 53 3.44 -0.91 -5.65
N ALA A 54 3.51 -1.29 -6.92
CA ALA A 54 3.81 -2.65 -7.38
C ALA A 54 4.83 -2.56 -8.54
N PRO A 55 6.15 -2.46 -8.25
CA PRO A 55 7.17 -2.11 -9.24
C PRO A 55 7.41 -3.17 -10.31
N ARG A 56 6.87 -4.39 -10.16
CA ARG A 56 6.93 -5.45 -11.18
C ARG A 56 5.58 -5.75 -11.82
N TYR A 57 4.58 -4.90 -11.59
CA TYR A 57 3.31 -5.04 -12.29
C TYR A 57 3.52 -4.94 -13.81
N ASN A 58 2.91 -5.87 -14.54
CA ASN A 58 2.99 -5.88 -15.99
C ASN A 58 1.92 -4.95 -16.57
N THR A 59 2.35 -3.89 -17.24
CA THR A 59 1.46 -2.87 -17.81
C THR A 59 1.10 -3.21 -19.25
N SER A 60 0.16 -2.45 -19.82
CA SER A 60 -0.22 -2.55 -21.23
C SER A 60 0.64 -1.67 -22.16
N GLN A 61 1.71 -1.06 -21.64
CA GLN A 61 2.58 -0.18 -22.41
C GLN A 61 3.33 -1.00 -23.48
N PRO A 62 3.31 -0.59 -24.76
CA PRO A 62 3.96 -1.33 -25.84
C PRO A 62 5.47 -1.45 -25.62
N GLY A 63 6.00 -2.68 -25.70
CA GLY A 63 7.44 -2.94 -25.57
C GLY A 63 8.02 -2.81 -24.17
N VAL A 64 7.18 -2.57 -23.14
CA VAL A 64 7.61 -2.47 -21.75
C VAL A 64 7.33 -3.78 -21.01
N THR A 65 8.33 -4.33 -20.35
CA THR A 65 8.16 -5.51 -19.47
C THR A 65 8.24 -5.06 -18.03
N SER A 66 7.25 -5.42 -17.21
CA SER A 66 7.24 -5.12 -15.78
C SER A 66 7.45 -3.63 -15.47
N GLY A 67 6.78 -2.75 -16.23
CA GLY A 67 6.89 -1.29 -16.09
C GLY A 67 6.47 -0.75 -14.72
N GLY A 68 5.77 -1.56 -13.92
CA GLY A 68 5.30 -1.20 -12.60
C GLY A 68 3.99 -0.43 -12.64
N GLY A 69 3.39 -0.27 -11.47
CA GLY A 69 2.12 0.42 -11.36
C GLY A 69 1.81 0.87 -9.95
N ILE A 70 0.87 1.80 -9.84
CA ILE A 70 0.29 2.27 -8.58
C ILE A 70 -1.18 1.88 -8.56
N PHE A 71 -1.59 1.24 -7.48
CA PHE A 71 -2.95 0.84 -7.23
C PHE A 71 -3.58 1.75 -6.18
N LEU A 72 -4.81 2.21 -6.40
CA LEU A 72 -5.61 2.89 -5.40
C LEU A 72 -6.56 1.89 -4.74
N CYS A 73 -6.43 1.74 -3.43
CA CYS A 73 -7.22 0.86 -2.59
C CYS A 73 -8.13 1.70 -1.70
N PRO A 74 -9.45 1.76 -1.96
CA PRO A 74 -10.36 2.56 -1.15
C PRO A 74 -10.42 2.07 0.31
N TRP A 75 -10.34 2.98 1.27
CA TRP A 75 -10.41 2.66 2.69
C TRP A 75 -11.84 2.84 3.22
N GLN A 76 -12.34 1.87 4.00
CA GLN A 76 -13.68 1.85 4.63
C GLN A 76 -14.92 1.85 3.72
N LEU A 77 -14.79 1.56 2.42
CA LEU A 77 -15.96 1.40 1.53
C LEU A 77 -16.55 -0.03 1.51
N GLY A 78 -16.11 -0.92 2.41
CA GLY A 78 -16.45 -2.35 2.37
C GLY A 78 -15.91 -3.07 1.12
N ARG A 79 -14.99 -2.43 0.40
CA ARG A 79 -14.34 -2.94 -0.81
C ARG A 79 -12.84 -2.98 -0.56
N ASN A 80 -12.22 -4.12 -0.81
CA ASN A 80 -10.77 -4.30 -0.76
C ASN A 80 -10.15 -4.34 -2.17
N ASP A 81 -10.96 -4.05 -3.20
CA ASP A 81 -10.54 -4.06 -4.59
C ASP A 81 -9.72 -2.81 -4.87
N CYS A 82 -8.46 -3.01 -5.23
CA CYS A 82 -7.58 -1.94 -5.64
C CYS A 82 -7.58 -1.79 -7.18
N SER A 83 -7.71 -0.56 -7.66
CA SER A 83 -7.70 -0.25 -9.10
C SER A 83 -6.37 0.35 -9.54
N ILE A 84 -5.84 -0.07 -10.68
CA ILE A 84 -4.64 0.52 -11.28
C ILE A 84 -4.87 1.97 -11.69
N VAL A 85 -3.90 2.85 -11.43
CA VAL A 85 -3.92 4.24 -11.90
C VAL A 85 -3.20 4.36 -13.25
N PRO A 86 -3.85 4.83 -14.31
CA PRO A 86 -3.26 4.94 -15.64
C PRO A 86 -2.40 6.23 -15.76
N PHE A 87 -1.22 6.25 -15.14
CA PHE A 87 -0.30 7.39 -15.24
C PHE A 87 0.30 7.55 -16.65
N ASP A 88 0.85 6.47 -17.20
CA ASP A 88 1.31 6.39 -18.59
C ASP A 88 0.88 5.04 -19.19
N GLN A 89 0.35 5.10 -20.41
CA GLN A 89 -0.09 3.94 -21.19
C GLN A 89 0.69 3.78 -22.50
N THR A 90 1.54 4.76 -22.82
CA THR A 90 2.22 4.84 -24.11
C THR A 90 3.62 4.25 -24.08
N GLY A 91 4.29 4.28 -22.91
CA GLY A 91 5.68 3.83 -22.78
C GLY A 91 6.68 4.76 -23.49
N ALA A 92 6.21 5.92 -23.98
CA ALA A 92 7.05 6.87 -24.67
C ALA A 92 7.95 7.60 -23.65
N VAL A 93 9.26 7.46 -23.82
CA VAL A 93 10.22 8.37 -23.18
C VAL A 93 10.21 9.65 -24.01
N ILE A 94 9.53 10.68 -23.51
CA ILE A 94 9.67 12.05 -24.02
C ILE A 94 11.07 12.59 -23.76
#